data_AF-A0A6A6B7H2-F1
#
_entry.id   AF-A0A6A6B7H2-F1
#
_cell.length_a   1.000
_cell.length_b   1.000
_cell.length_c   1.000
_cell.angle_alpha   90.00
_cell.angle_beta   90.00
_cell.angle_gamma   90.00
#
_symmetry.space_group_name_H-M   'P 1'
#
loop_
_entity.id
_entity.type
_entity.pdbx_description
1 polymer ?
#
loop_
_entity_poly.entity_id
_entity_poly.type
_entity_poly.pdbx_seq_one_letter_code
_entity_poly.pdbx_strand_id
1 'polypeptide(L)'
;MAHQAHNIPWEALASSYKLAKVGPRGTSERHTVFEAIPGEAAEKKRMHFVRVFLRTLEEFSESERRKYPEVTIEDDDDDDDTPIFGDEAVRKVYAYFESPYGEPRGDDIDGQRTGRGWKDPFDTVSDRRAGIVMALIATNEIEPLLRLAKLKSRPLQRVLQYMGADPGWRNLFQTALTAYLFLNLVYTRPQLWMPEGSEGGGKDFQRDYRDMEGCRRMLKGCTEGREQDTWAIPHREFFGREFSYFEDSTKLKEEGVDPLNPGNLERLRDYLKLCWNHLVRSHVVAKEAGLDIDWESYIKTEISWLISYGSFVEFY
;
A
#
# COMPACT_ATOMS: atom_id res chain seq x y z
N MET A 1 -9.12 -13.49 11.15
CA MET A 1 -8.17 -14.25 10.29
C MET A 1 -7.43 -13.25 9.42
N ALA A 2 -6.21 -13.58 8.98
CA ALA A 2 -5.51 -12.79 7.97
C ALA A 2 -6.38 -12.62 6.71
N HIS A 3 -6.30 -11.46 6.06
CA HIS A 3 -7.04 -11.18 4.84
C HIS A 3 -6.60 -12.11 3.72
N GLN A 4 -7.55 -12.62 2.93
CA GLN A 4 -7.32 -13.63 1.89
C GLN A 4 -6.60 -14.91 2.39
N ALA A 5 -6.77 -15.33 3.65
CA ALA A 5 -6.09 -16.52 4.19
C ALA A 5 -6.38 -17.85 3.45
N HIS A 6 -7.47 -17.92 2.67
CA HIS A 6 -7.78 -19.07 1.82
C HIS A 6 -7.05 -19.03 0.47
N ASN A 7 -6.57 -17.85 0.02
CA ASN A 7 -5.88 -17.66 -1.25
C ASN A 7 -4.37 -17.45 -1.08
N ILE A 8 -3.96 -16.78 0.00
CA ILE A 8 -2.57 -16.39 0.27
C ILE A 8 -2.01 -17.23 1.42
N PRO A 9 -0.85 -17.91 1.26
CA PRO A 9 -0.33 -18.87 2.23
C PRO A 9 0.46 -18.15 3.34
N TRP A 10 -0.21 -17.33 4.14
CA TRP A 10 0.40 -16.54 5.21
C TRP A 10 1.16 -17.40 6.23
N GLU A 11 0.65 -18.58 6.58
CA GLU A 11 1.32 -19.53 7.48
C GLU A 11 2.63 -20.09 6.91
N ALA A 12 2.69 -20.29 5.58
CA ALA A 12 3.92 -20.71 4.93
C ALA A 12 4.98 -19.61 5.02
N LEU A 13 4.59 -18.36 4.78
CA LEU A 13 5.49 -17.21 4.96
C LEU A 13 5.92 -17.10 6.42
N ALA A 14 4.97 -17.05 7.36
CA ALA A 14 5.24 -16.90 8.78
C ALA A 14 6.20 -17.97 9.30
N SER A 15 5.99 -19.24 8.94
CA SER A 15 6.85 -20.37 9.34
C SER A 15 8.23 -20.41 8.68
N SER A 16 8.53 -19.49 7.75
CA SER A 16 9.87 -19.28 7.20
C SER A 16 10.70 -18.26 7.99
N TYR A 17 10.12 -17.67 9.04
CA TYR A 17 10.75 -16.74 9.96
C TYR A 17 10.62 -17.20 11.41
N LYS A 18 11.63 -16.88 12.22
CA LYS A 18 11.61 -17.01 13.69
C LYS A 18 11.57 -15.63 14.31
N LEU A 19 11.03 -15.53 15.53
CA LEU A 19 11.12 -14.29 16.31
C LEU A 19 12.49 -14.23 16.98
N ALA A 20 13.22 -13.15 16.78
CA ALA A 20 14.55 -12.93 17.33
C ALA A 20 14.63 -11.60 18.07
N LYS A 21 15.48 -11.56 19.10
CA LYS A 21 15.83 -10.33 19.83
C LYS A 21 17.18 -9.83 19.34
N VAL A 22 17.20 -8.69 18.66
CA VAL A 22 18.42 -8.09 18.11
C VAL A 22 18.77 -6.83 18.90
N GLY A 23 20.05 -6.64 19.19
CA GLY A 23 20.59 -5.50 19.94
C GLY A 23 21.91 -5.85 20.63
N PRO A 24 22.71 -4.84 21.06
CA PRO A 24 23.95 -5.08 21.79
C PRO A 24 23.75 -5.99 23.00
N ARG A 25 24.69 -6.92 23.26
CA ARG A 25 24.61 -7.78 24.45
C ARG A 25 24.76 -6.90 25.70
N GLY A 26 23.79 -6.96 26.61
CA GLY A 26 23.83 -6.24 27.89
C GLY A 26 23.04 -4.93 27.93
N THR A 27 22.41 -4.51 26.82
CA THR A 27 21.49 -3.36 26.83
C THR A 27 20.03 -3.80 27.00
N SER A 28 19.22 -2.92 27.60
CA SER A 28 17.75 -3.08 27.73
C SER A 28 17.01 -2.85 26.40
N GLU A 29 17.68 -2.34 25.38
CA GLU A 29 17.14 -1.97 24.05
C GLU A 29 17.24 -3.11 23.04
N ARG A 30 16.80 -4.32 23.40
CA ARG A 30 16.69 -5.42 22.41
C ARG A 30 15.34 -5.33 21.70
N HIS A 31 15.36 -5.25 20.37
CA HIS A 31 14.18 -5.19 19.52
C HIS A 31 13.75 -6.57 19.05
N THR A 32 12.44 -6.83 19.02
CA THR A 32 11.88 -8.03 18.39
C THR A 32 11.84 -7.82 16.88
N VAL A 33 12.35 -8.79 16.13
CA VAL A 33 12.30 -8.81 14.66
C VAL A 33 11.92 -10.20 14.15
N PHE A 34 11.48 -10.28 12.91
CA PHE A 34 11.33 -11.55 12.21
C PHE A 34 12.66 -11.91 11.55
N GLU A 35 13.40 -12.87 12.08
CA GLU A 35 14.66 -13.30 11.46
C GLU A 35 14.39 -14.41 10.45
N ALA A 36 14.90 -14.27 9.23
CA ALA A 36 14.77 -15.28 8.19
C ALA A 36 15.41 -16.59 8.64
N ILE A 37 14.68 -17.70 8.54
CA ILE A 37 15.27 -19.02 8.76
C ILE A 37 16.14 -19.35 7.53
N PRO A 38 17.43 -19.67 7.73
CA PRO A 38 18.31 -20.06 6.62
C PRO A 38 17.95 -21.46 6.10
N GLY A 39 18.35 -21.74 4.87
CA GLY A 39 18.22 -23.05 4.25
C GLY A 39 17.08 -23.16 3.23
N GLU A 40 17.24 -24.14 2.34
CA GLU A 40 16.43 -24.33 1.13
C GLU A 40 14.93 -24.50 1.43
N ALA A 41 14.57 -25.17 2.53
CA ALA A 41 13.17 -25.40 2.88
C ALA A 41 12.44 -24.09 3.24
N ALA A 42 13.08 -23.19 3.99
CA ALA A 42 12.49 -21.90 4.35
C ALA A 42 12.44 -20.96 3.13
N GLU A 43 13.45 -21.01 2.27
CA GLU A 43 13.46 -20.27 1.02
C GLU A 43 12.34 -20.70 0.07
N LYS A 44 12.14 -22.01 -0.11
CA LYS A 44 11.03 -22.56 -0.89
C LYS A 44 9.67 -22.07 -0.40
N LYS A 45 9.48 -21.91 0.92
CA LYS A 45 8.25 -21.34 1.49
C LYS A 45 8.07 -19.86 1.13
N ARG A 46 9.13 -19.04 1.23
CA ARG A 46 9.09 -17.63 0.82
C ARG A 46 8.78 -17.48 -0.66
N MET A 47 9.44 -18.24 -1.53
CA MET A 47 9.19 -18.22 -2.98
C MET A 47 7.80 -18.76 -3.34
N HIS A 48 7.30 -19.75 -2.60
CA HIS A 48 5.92 -20.21 -2.74
C HIS A 48 4.93 -19.09 -2.39
N PHE A 49 5.14 -18.38 -1.28
CA PHE A 49 4.31 -17.24 -0.90
C PHE A 49 4.29 -16.16 -2.00
N VAL A 50 5.45 -15.72 -2.47
CA VAL A 50 5.57 -14.66 -3.50
C VAL A 50 4.79 -15.07 -4.76
N ARG A 51 5.01 -16.28 -5.27
CA ARG A 51 4.31 -16.79 -6.45
C ARG A 51 2.80 -16.87 -6.28
N VAL A 52 2.31 -17.33 -5.12
CA VAL A 52 0.86 -17.41 -4.88
C VAL A 52 0.25 -16.02 -4.70
N PHE A 53 0.96 -15.11 -4.03
CA PHE A 53 0.54 -13.72 -3.90
C PHE A 53 0.37 -13.06 -5.28
N LEU A 54 1.38 -13.19 -6.14
CA LEU A 54 1.36 -12.65 -7.52
C LEU A 54 0.20 -13.21 -8.33
N ARG A 55 0.02 -14.54 -8.32
CA ARG A 55 -1.11 -15.17 -9.01
C ARG A 55 -2.46 -14.65 -8.50
N THR A 56 -2.61 -14.53 -7.17
CA THR A 56 -3.85 -14.01 -6.57
C THR A 56 -4.08 -12.55 -6.96
N LEU A 57 -3.04 -11.72 -6.95
CA LEU A 57 -3.13 -10.33 -7.39
C LEU A 57 -3.57 -10.23 -8.86
N GLU A 58 -2.99 -11.07 -9.73
CA GLU A 58 -3.36 -11.14 -11.15
C GLU A 58 -4.84 -11.54 -11.33
N GLU A 59 -5.27 -12.65 -10.72
CA GLU A 59 -6.65 -13.15 -10.80
C GLU A 59 -7.68 -12.10 -10.35
N PHE A 60 -7.39 -11.39 -9.26
CA PHE A 60 -8.25 -10.32 -8.75
C PHE A 60 -8.23 -9.09 -9.67
N SER A 61 -7.09 -8.75 -10.25
CA SER A 61 -6.95 -7.62 -11.16
C SER A 61 -7.65 -7.86 -12.49
N GLU A 62 -7.55 -9.06 -13.06
CA GLU A 62 -8.36 -9.45 -14.22
C GLU A 62 -9.86 -9.37 -13.91
N SER A 63 -10.27 -9.86 -12.74
CA SER A 63 -11.66 -9.82 -12.31
C SER A 63 -12.16 -8.39 -12.07
N GLU A 64 -11.30 -7.51 -11.56
CA GLU A 64 -11.58 -6.08 -11.42
C GLU A 64 -11.73 -5.43 -12.79
N ARG A 65 -10.79 -5.67 -13.72
CA ARG A 65 -10.81 -5.09 -15.07
C ARG A 65 -12.05 -5.49 -15.87
N ARG A 66 -12.54 -6.73 -15.71
CA ARG A 66 -13.76 -7.24 -16.38
C ARG A 66 -15.05 -6.50 -15.99
N LYS A 67 -15.05 -5.74 -14.88
CA LYS A 67 -16.23 -4.95 -14.46
C LYS A 67 -16.47 -3.76 -15.37
N TYR A 68 -15.46 -3.32 -16.11
CA TYR A 68 -15.51 -2.12 -16.94
C TYR A 68 -15.52 -2.51 -18.41
N PRO A 69 -16.40 -1.93 -19.24
CA PRO A 69 -16.41 -2.19 -20.67
C PRO A 69 -15.09 -1.79 -21.31
N GLU A 70 -14.81 -2.34 -22.50
CA GLU A 70 -13.69 -1.88 -23.29
C GLU A 70 -13.95 -0.43 -23.75
N VAL A 71 -13.02 0.46 -23.44
CA VAL A 71 -13.10 1.86 -23.85
C VAL A 71 -12.49 1.98 -25.23
N THR A 72 -13.32 2.28 -26.23
CA THR A 72 -12.89 2.69 -27.56
C THR A 72 -12.94 4.21 -27.64
N ILE A 73 -11.78 4.86 -27.79
CA ILE A 73 -11.70 6.25 -28.23
C ILE A 73 -11.46 6.16 -29.74
N GLU A 74 -12.36 6.69 -30.57
CA GLU A 74 -12.20 6.62 -32.03
C GLU A 74 -10.94 7.39 -32.44
N ASP A 75 -10.27 6.96 -33.51
CA ASP A 75 -8.95 7.50 -33.90
C ASP A 75 -8.96 9.01 -34.21
N ASP A 76 -10.14 9.60 -34.46
CA ASP A 76 -10.34 11.04 -34.68
C ASP A 76 -10.79 11.80 -33.41
N ASP A 77 -11.12 11.10 -32.32
CA ASP A 77 -11.57 11.66 -31.03
C ASP A 77 -10.40 12.04 -30.11
N ASP A 78 -9.42 12.75 -30.65
CA ASP A 78 -8.53 13.59 -29.85
C ASP A 78 -9.23 14.94 -29.54
N ASP A 79 -10.57 14.92 -29.46
CA ASP A 79 -11.37 16.08 -29.10
C ASP A 79 -10.96 16.46 -27.68
N ASP A 80 -10.34 17.64 -27.58
CA ASP A 80 -9.96 18.28 -26.34
C ASP A 80 -11.12 18.31 -25.33
N ASP A 81 -12.35 18.30 -25.82
CA ASP A 81 -13.56 18.41 -25.04
C ASP A 81 -14.16 17.02 -24.68
N THR A 82 -13.50 15.91 -25.07
CA THR A 82 -13.91 14.54 -24.70
C THR A 82 -14.00 14.39 -23.18
N PRO A 83 -15.19 14.11 -22.62
CA PRO A 83 -15.36 13.94 -21.18
C PRO A 83 -14.68 12.66 -20.68
N ILE A 84 -13.72 12.85 -19.78
CA ILE A 84 -13.00 11.78 -19.08
C ILE A 84 -13.62 11.55 -17.70
N PHE A 85 -13.94 12.62 -16.97
CA PHE A 85 -14.53 12.57 -15.63
C PHE A 85 -16.00 12.95 -15.66
N GLY A 86 -16.86 12.09 -15.09
CA GLY A 86 -18.24 12.44 -14.75
C GLY A 86 -18.33 13.15 -13.39
N ASP A 87 -19.48 13.77 -13.12
CA ASP A 87 -19.72 14.53 -11.88
C ASP A 87 -19.53 13.70 -10.61
N GLU A 88 -19.85 12.40 -10.65
CA GLU A 88 -19.67 11.51 -9.49
C GLU A 88 -18.20 11.32 -9.14
N ALA A 89 -17.34 11.08 -10.13
CA ALA A 89 -15.91 10.92 -9.93
C ALA A 89 -15.29 12.21 -9.38
N VAL A 90 -15.69 13.36 -9.94
CA VAL A 90 -15.25 14.68 -9.47
C VAL A 90 -15.64 14.89 -8.00
N ARG A 91 -16.90 14.63 -7.64
CA ARG A 91 -17.39 14.76 -6.26
C ARG A 91 -16.62 13.86 -5.30
N LYS A 92 -16.31 12.61 -5.70
CA LYS A 92 -15.56 11.67 -4.85
C LYS A 92 -14.11 12.11 -4.65
N VAL A 93 -13.46 12.62 -5.69
CA VAL A 93 -12.09 13.13 -5.59
C VAL A 93 -12.04 14.39 -4.72
N TYR A 94 -12.99 15.32 -4.86
CA TYR A 94 -13.09 16.47 -3.95
C TYR A 94 -13.27 16.04 -2.50
N ALA A 95 -14.23 15.15 -2.23
CA ALA A 95 -14.46 14.62 -0.88
C ALA A 95 -13.21 13.92 -0.31
N TYR A 96 -12.42 13.27 -1.16
CA TYR A 96 -11.17 12.63 -0.77
C TYR A 96 -10.09 13.66 -0.40
N PHE A 97 -9.95 14.75 -1.16
CA PHE A 97 -9.02 15.84 -0.84
C PHE A 97 -9.45 16.71 0.34
N GLU A 98 -10.75 16.78 0.63
CA GLU A 98 -11.30 17.45 1.82
C GLU A 98 -11.12 16.63 3.11
N SER A 99 -10.57 15.41 3.03
CA SER A 99 -10.25 14.61 4.22
C SER A 99 -9.38 15.43 5.18
N PRO A 100 -9.69 15.45 6.50
CA PRO A 100 -8.88 16.17 7.48
C PRO A 100 -7.46 15.61 7.62
N TYR A 101 -7.20 14.48 6.96
CA TYR A 101 -5.92 13.79 6.92
C TYR A 101 -5.10 14.07 5.66
N GLY A 102 -5.60 14.86 4.71
CA GLY A 102 -4.87 15.34 3.55
C GLY A 102 -4.38 16.78 3.73
N GLU A 103 -3.36 17.17 2.98
CA GLU A 103 -3.06 18.60 2.85
C GLU A 103 -4.20 19.33 2.11
N PRO A 104 -4.68 20.48 2.61
CA PRO A 104 -5.68 21.27 1.91
C PRO A 104 -5.17 21.67 0.53
N ARG A 105 -5.85 21.23 -0.53
CA ARG A 105 -5.52 21.59 -1.90
C ARG A 105 -6.70 22.17 -2.62
N GLY A 106 -6.49 23.32 -3.24
CA GLY A 106 -7.38 23.83 -4.27
C GLY A 106 -7.11 23.08 -5.56
N ASP A 107 -7.44 21.79 -5.62
CA ASP A 107 -7.24 20.96 -6.80
C ASP A 107 -8.34 21.28 -7.83
N ASP A 108 -7.92 21.70 -9.03
CA ASP A 108 -8.82 22.01 -10.15
C ASP A 108 -9.08 20.74 -10.95
N ILE A 109 -9.75 19.76 -10.33
CA ILE A 109 -10.20 18.57 -11.07
C ILE A 109 -11.22 18.94 -12.15
N ASP A 110 -11.97 20.03 -11.97
CA ASP A 110 -12.88 20.56 -12.99
C ASP A 110 -12.14 20.90 -14.30
N GLY A 111 -10.98 21.54 -14.21
CA GLY A 111 -10.08 21.80 -15.35
C GLY A 111 -9.44 20.53 -15.96
N GLN A 112 -9.56 19.39 -15.29
CA GLN A 112 -9.04 18.09 -15.75
C GLN A 112 -10.12 17.16 -16.30
N ARG A 113 -11.39 17.61 -16.35
CA ARG A 113 -12.55 16.80 -16.79
C ARG A 113 -12.45 16.25 -18.20
N THR A 114 -11.67 16.89 -19.07
CA THR A 114 -11.56 16.51 -20.48
C THR A 114 -10.13 16.19 -20.88
N GLY A 115 -9.96 15.58 -22.06
CA GLY A 115 -8.65 15.24 -22.60
C GLY A 115 -7.67 16.43 -22.66
N ARG A 116 -8.17 17.67 -22.85
CA ARG A 116 -7.36 18.90 -22.89
C ARG A 116 -6.48 19.07 -21.66
N GLY A 117 -7.00 18.84 -20.45
CA GLY A 117 -6.24 19.02 -19.20
C GLY A 117 -5.02 18.09 -19.07
N TRP A 118 -5.01 17.00 -19.85
CA TRP A 118 -4.00 15.95 -19.78
C TRP A 118 -3.00 15.97 -20.94
N LYS A 119 -3.04 16.98 -21.83
CA LYS A 119 -2.09 17.09 -22.95
C LYS A 119 -0.70 17.54 -22.51
N ASP A 120 -0.65 18.46 -21.53
CA ASP A 120 0.60 19.05 -21.08
C ASP A 120 1.54 18.02 -20.43
N PRO A 121 2.86 18.12 -20.64
CA PRO A 121 3.84 17.28 -19.99
C PRO A 121 3.75 17.30 -18.46
N PHE A 122 4.21 16.22 -17.82
CA PHE A 122 4.37 16.13 -16.37
C PHE A 122 5.75 16.64 -15.99
N ASP A 123 5.83 17.91 -15.58
CA ASP A 123 7.12 18.61 -15.43
C ASP A 123 7.61 18.66 -13.99
N THR A 124 6.75 18.39 -12.99
CA THR A 124 7.12 18.52 -11.56
C THR A 124 6.50 17.42 -10.69
N VAL A 125 7.16 17.13 -9.56
CA VAL A 125 6.65 16.22 -8.52
C VAL A 125 5.36 16.75 -7.86
N SER A 126 5.15 18.07 -7.90
CA SER A 126 3.98 18.75 -7.35
C SER A 126 2.81 18.84 -8.35
N ASP A 127 2.88 18.13 -9.47
CA ASP A 127 1.80 18.10 -10.45
C ASP A 127 0.53 17.49 -9.83
N ARG A 128 -0.51 18.30 -9.74
CA ARG A 128 -1.79 17.97 -9.08
C ARG A 128 -2.50 16.81 -9.75
N ARG A 129 -2.23 16.57 -11.04
CA ARG A 129 -2.82 15.45 -11.79
C ARG A 129 -2.38 14.09 -11.23
N ALA A 130 -1.21 14.00 -10.60
CA ALA A 130 -0.80 12.78 -9.89
C ALA A 130 -1.67 12.55 -8.63
N GLY A 131 -1.99 13.62 -7.90
CA GLY A 131 -3.00 13.63 -6.83
C GLY A 131 -4.34 13.06 -7.31
N ILE A 132 -4.84 13.55 -8.44
CA ILE A 132 -6.11 13.10 -9.03
C ILE A 132 -6.05 11.60 -9.37
N VAL A 133 -4.98 11.11 -9.99
CA VAL A 133 -4.82 9.68 -10.30
C VAL A 133 -4.88 8.83 -9.03
N MET A 134 -4.17 9.22 -7.97
CA MET A 134 -4.21 8.50 -6.68
C MET A 134 -5.60 8.52 -6.05
N ALA A 135 -6.27 9.67 -6.05
CA ALA A 135 -7.61 9.82 -5.49
C ALA A 135 -8.65 8.96 -6.24
N LEU A 136 -8.58 8.91 -7.58
CA LEU A 136 -9.46 8.06 -8.40
C LEU A 136 -9.27 6.57 -8.03
N ILE A 137 -8.03 6.13 -7.80
CA ILE A 137 -7.75 4.73 -7.41
C ILE A 137 -8.25 4.43 -6.00
N ALA A 138 -8.01 5.35 -5.06
CA ALA A 138 -8.48 5.21 -3.69
C ALA A 138 -10.01 5.14 -3.62
N THR A 139 -10.71 5.97 -4.41
CA THR A 139 -12.17 6.10 -4.44
C THR A 139 -12.90 5.10 -5.36
N ASN A 140 -12.17 4.17 -5.99
CA ASN A 140 -12.71 3.16 -6.92
C ASN A 140 -13.27 3.73 -8.23
N GLU A 141 -12.77 4.88 -8.67
CA GLU A 141 -13.10 5.50 -9.95
C GLU A 141 -12.10 5.03 -11.02
N ILE A 142 -12.22 3.77 -11.42
CA ILE A 142 -11.28 3.15 -12.37
C ILE A 142 -11.63 3.48 -13.83
N GLU A 143 -12.91 3.57 -14.18
CA GLU A 143 -13.33 3.86 -15.56
C GLU A 143 -12.65 5.12 -16.14
N PRO A 144 -12.57 6.26 -15.43
CA PRO A 144 -11.86 7.42 -15.96
C PRO A 144 -10.37 7.19 -16.21
N LEU A 145 -9.71 6.37 -15.38
CA LEU A 145 -8.30 6.02 -15.56
C LEU A 145 -8.11 5.13 -16.79
N LEU A 146 -9.07 4.23 -17.08
CA LEU A 146 -9.06 3.44 -18.30
C LEU A 146 -9.23 4.35 -19.54
N ARG A 147 -10.08 5.37 -19.47
CA ARG A 147 -10.20 6.38 -20.53
C ARG A 147 -8.90 7.17 -20.72
N LEU A 148 -8.29 7.64 -19.62
CA LEU A 148 -6.99 8.33 -19.66
C LEU A 148 -5.88 7.48 -20.30
N ALA A 149 -5.89 6.17 -20.05
CA ALA A 149 -4.91 5.24 -20.63
C ALA A 149 -4.98 5.16 -22.16
N LYS A 150 -6.15 5.44 -22.76
CA LYS A 150 -6.37 5.39 -24.21
C LYS A 150 -6.05 6.69 -24.93
N LEU A 151 -5.83 7.79 -24.22
CA LEU A 151 -5.48 9.08 -24.83
C LEU A 151 -4.12 9.02 -25.55
N LYS A 152 -4.03 9.62 -26.74
CA LYS A 152 -2.80 9.67 -27.54
C LYS A 152 -1.64 10.39 -26.83
N SER A 153 -1.97 11.36 -25.98
CA SER A 153 -0.99 12.05 -25.14
C SER A 153 -0.33 11.14 -24.09
N ARG A 154 -0.87 9.93 -23.87
CA ARG A 154 -0.41 8.94 -22.89
C ARG A 154 -0.16 9.53 -21.50
N PRO A 155 -1.10 10.29 -20.95
CA PRO A 155 -0.88 11.04 -19.71
C PRO A 155 -0.62 10.11 -18.53
N LEU A 156 -1.37 9.00 -18.46
CA LEU A 156 -1.20 8.03 -17.39
C LEU A 156 0.20 7.42 -17.43
N GLN A 157 0.68 6.97 -18.60
CA GLN A 157 2.03 6.46 -18.74
C GLN A 157 3.09 7.47 -18.24
N ARG A 158 2.91 8.76 -18.55
CA ARG A 158 3.82 9.83 -18.10
C ARG A 158 3.82 10.02 -16.58
N VAL A 159 2.65 9.97 -15.93
CA VAL A 159 2.54 10.01 -14.46
C VAL A 159 3.29 8.82 -13.85
N LEU A 160 2.99 7.62 -14.35
CA LEU A 160 3.44 6.38 -13.72
C LEU A 160 4.95 6.13 -13.95
N GLN A 161 5.52 6.64 -15.04
CA GLN A 161 6.94 6.54 -15.38
C GLN A 161 7.75 7.82 -15.08
N TYR A 162 7.20 8.77 -14.32
CA TYR A 162 7.94 9.99 -14.00
C TYR A 162 9.31 9.66 -13.38
N MET A 163 10.36 10.20 -13.99
CA MET A 163 11.76 9.88 -13.66
C MET A 163 12.36 10.79 -12.59
N GLY A 164 11.62 11.81 -12.13
CA GLY A 164 12.01 12.68 -11.02
C GLY A 164 11.65 12.08 -9.65
N ALA A 165 11.49 12.94 -8.64
CA ALA A 165 10.94 12.52 -7.35
C ALA A 165 9.55 11.92 -7.56
N ASP A 166 9.26 10.78 -6.92
CA ASP A 166 7.99 10.06 -7.10
C ASP A 166 6.80 10.98 -6.75
N PRO A 167 5.89 11.27 -7.69
CA PRO A 167 4.74 12.14 -7.46
C PRO A 167 3.64 11.44 -6.64
N GLY A 168 3.99 10.43 -5.86
CA GLY A 168 3.12 9.69 -4.95
C GLY A 168 2.54 8.39 -5.51
N TRP A 169 2.59 8.17 -6.83
CA TRP A 169 2.02 6.97 -7.45
C TRP A 169 2.62 5.68 -6.89
N ARG A 170 3.97 5.61 -6.80
CA ARG A 170 4.60 4.39 -6.26
C ARG A 170 4.29 4.24 -4.79
N ASN A 171 4.31 5.35 -4.04
CA ASN A 171 3.92 5.34 -2.63
C ASN A 171 2.51 4.74 -2.44
N LEU A 172 1.50 5.08 -3.27
CA LEU A 172 0.13 4.56 -3.13
C LEU A 172 0.05 3.04 -2.99
N PHE A 173 0.68 2.29 -3.90
CA PHE A 173 0.63 0.84 -3.84
C PHE A 173 1.72 0.26 -2.94
N GLN A 174 2.87 0.92 -2.83
CA GLN A 174 3.97 0.42 -2.01
C GLN A 174 3.59 0.47 -0.52
N THR A 175 3.02 1.57 -0.03
CA THR A 175 2.62 1.69 1.38
C THR A 175 1.44 0.81 1.71
N ALA A 176 0.49 0.64 0.77
CA ALA A 176 -0.55 -0.37 0.86
C ALA A 176 0.04 -1.78 0.98
N LEU A 177 1.05 -2.13 0.17
CA LEU A 177 1.74 -3.42 0.23
C LEU A 177 2.46 -3.61 1.57
N THR A 178 3.22 -2.61 2.02
CA THR A 178 3.94 -2.62 3.30
C THR A 178 2.98 -2.88 4.46
N ALA A 179 1.90 -2.10 4.58
CA ALA A 179 0.91 -2.27 5.64
C ALA A 179 0.20 -3.62 5.56
N TYR A 180 -0.16 -4.04 4.34
CA TYR A 180 -0.84 -5.30 4.09
C TYR A 180 0.02 -6.51 4.50
N LEU A 181 1.30 -6.54 4.09
CA LEU A 181 2.21 -7.61 4.44
C LEU A 181 2.49 -7.64 5.95
N PHE A 182 2.81 -6.48 6.55
CA PHE A 182 3.17 -6.41 7.96
C PHE A 182 2.04 -6.88 8.86
N LEU A 183 0.85 -6.29 8.72
CA LEU A 183 -0.27 -6.57 9.62
C LEU A 183 -0.80 -8.00 9.46
N ASN A 184 -0.87 -8.53 8.23
CA ASN A 184 -1.24 -9.93 8.03
C ASN A 184 -0.20 -10.89 8.61
N LEU A 185 1.10 -10.60 8.45
CA LEU A 185 2.15 -11.43 9.02
C LEU A 185 2.13 -11.43 10.55
N VAL A 186 2.01 -10.26 11.18
CA VAL A 186 1.86 -10.14 12.64
C VAL A 186 0.62 -10.86 13.13
N TYR A 187 -0.50 -10.78 12.39
CA TYR A 187 -1.74 -11.47 12.74
C TYR A 187 -1.54 -12.99 12.90
N THR A 188 -0.73 -13.62 12.04
CA THR A 188 -0.40 -15.07 12.13
C THR A 188 0.45 -15.44 13.35
N ARG A 189 0.93 -14.46 14.12
CA ARG A 189 1.70 -14.65 15.34
C ARG A 189 0.95 -14.09 16.55
N PRO A 190 -0.11 -14.79 17.05
CA PRO A 190 -0.87 -14.42 18.24
C PRO A 190 -0.02 -13.97 19.42
N GLN A 191 1.17 -14.58 19.60
CA GLN A 191 2.08 -14.26 20.68
C GLN A 191 2.60 -12.80 20.67
N LEU A 192 2.43 -12.06 19.58
CA LEU A 192 2.87 -10.66 19.45
C LEU A 192 1.78 -9.63 19.81
N TRP A 193 0.51 -10.02 19.87
CA TRP A 193 -0.61 -9.07 19.95
C TRP A 193 -1.77 -9.54 20.84
N MET A 194 -1.88 -10.84 21.13
CA MET A 194 -2.90 -11.34 22.05
C MET A 194 -2.48 -11.11 23.51
N PRO A 195 -3.45 -10.82 24.42
CA PRO A 195 -3.16 -10.64 25.84
C PRO A 195 -2.48 -11.86 26.46
N GLU A 196 -1.59 -11.62 27.43
CA GLU A 196 -0.98 -12.70 28.21
C GLU A 196 -2.06 -13.56 28.89
N GLY A 197 -1.90 -14.88 28.83
CA GLY A 197 -2.86 -15.84 29.39
C GLY A 197 -4.03 -16.22 28.48
N SER A 198 -4.22 -15.55 27.33
CA SER A 198 -5.15 -15.99 26.29
C SER A 198 -4.59 -17.16 25.46
N GLU A 199 -5.44 -17.89 24.75
CA GLU A 199 -5.01 -18.95 23.83
C GLU A 199 -4.17 -18.37 22.68
N GLY A 200 -2.87 -18.67 22.67
CA GLY A 200 -1.91 -18.10 21.71
C GLY A 200 -1.18 -16.85 22.20
N GLY A 201 -1.56 -16.27 23.34
CA GLY A 201 -0.83 -15.18 23.99
C GLY A 201 0.54 -15.63 24.49
N GLY A 202 1.57 -14.81 24.28
CA GLY A 202 2.94 -15.11 24.72
C GLY A 202 3.09 -15.03 26.24
N LYS A 203 3.66 -16.07 26.87
CA LYS A 203 3.98 -16.12 28.32
C LYS A 203 5.31 -15.47 28.71
N ASP A 204 6.14 -15.12 27.71
CA ASP A 204 7.53 -14.73 27.94
C ASP A 204 7.89 -13.57 27.02
N PHE A 205 8.08 -12.36 27.56
CA PHE A 205 9.00 -11.30 27.11
C PHE A 205 9.16 -11.04 25.59
N GLN A 206 8.27 -11.52 24.72
CA GLN A 206 8.21 -11.20 23.31
C GLN A 206 7.43 -9.91 23.24
N ARG A 207 8.18 -8.85 22.95
CA ARG A 207 7.61 -7.50 22.95
C ARG A 207 6.49 -7.43 21.92
N ASP A 208 5.41 -6.80 22.36
CA ASP A 208 4.30 -6.31 21.56
C ASP A 208 4.77 -5.90 20.16
N TYR A 209 4.05 -6.32 19.12
CA TYR A 209 4.44 -6.00 17.73
C TYR A 209 4.66 -4.51 17.48
N ARG A 210 4.00 -3.64 18.27
CA ARG A 210 4.16 -2.19 18.18
C ARG A 210 5.56 -1.71 18.54
N ASP A 211 6.31 -2.49 19.32
CA ASP A 211 7.72 -2.22 19.67
C ASP A 211 8.71 -2.71 18.59
N MET A 212 8.21 -3.36 17.53
CA MET A 212 9.05 -3.85 16.44
C MET A 212 9.44 -2.70 15.52
N GLU A 213 10.70 -2.69 15.10
CA GLU A 213 11.21 -1.73 14.11
C GLU A 213 10.41 -1.78 12.79
N GLY A 214 9.93 -2.96 12.40
CA GLY A 214 9.03 -3.13 11.26
C GLY A 214 7.69 -2.37 11.40
N CYS A 215 7.13 -2.29 12.62
CA CYS A 215 5.90 -1.52 12.87
C CYS A 215 6.16 -0.02 12.70
N ARG A 216 7.23 0.49 13.31
CA ARG A 216 7.64 1.90 13.20
C ARG A 216 7.89 2.30 11.75
N ARG A 217 8.59 1.44 11.01
CA ARG A 217 8.86 1.58 9.58
C ARG A 217 7.59 1.62 8.74
N MET A 218 6.68 0.68 8.95
CA MET A 218 5.38 0.64 8.29
C MET A 218 4.59 1.94 8.56
N LEU A 219 4.44 2.33 9.83
CA LEU A 219 3.65 3.50 10.22
C LEU A 219 4.18 4.77 9.58
N LYS A 220 5.49 5.00 9.68
CA LYS A 220 6.13 6.13 9.00
C LYS A 220 5.87 6.07 7.50
N GLY A 221 6.23 4.94 6.88
CA GLY A 221 6.13 4.78 5.43
C GLY A 221 4.72 5.06 4.92
N CYS A 222 3.69 4.66 5.67
CA CYS A 222 2.29 4.78 5.26
C CYS A 222 1.63 6.13 5.62
N THR A 223 2.15 6.87 6.60
CA THR A 223 1.43 8.04 7.15
C THR A 223 2.22 9.35 7.12
N GLU A 224 3.53 9.34 6.85
CA GLU A 224 4.38 10.53 6.83
C GLU A 224 3.90 11.57 5.81
N GLY A 225 3.94 12.84 6.20
CA GLY A 225 3.73 14.02 5.35
C GLY A 225 4.86 14.22 4.35
N ARG A 226 4.50 14.44 3.09
CA ARG A 226 5.41 14.80 2.00
C ARG A 226 4.74 15.87 1.14
N GLU A 227 5.52 16.56 0.30
CA GLU A 227 5.01 17.55 -0.67
C GLU A 227 3.84 17.01 -1.51
N GLN A 228 3.82 15.70 -1.73
CA GLN A 228 2.70 14.97 -2.31
C GLN A 228 2.33 13.76 -1.43
N ASP A 229 1.23 13.85 -0.68
CA ASP A 229 0.82 12.86 0.33
C ASP A 229 -0.61 12.32 0.17
N THR A 230 -1.23 12.51 -1.00
CA THR A 230 -2.56 11.99 -1.32
C THR A 230 -2.70 10.47 -1.06
N TRP A 231 -1.61 9.73 -1.22
CA TRP A 231 -1.54 8.29 -0.94
C TRP A 231 -1.63 7.95 0.57
N ALA A 232 -1.26 8.87 1.46
CA ALA A 232 -1.22 8.65 2.91
C ALA A 232 -2.60 8.80 3.58
N ILE A 233 -3.54 9.49 2.93
CA ILE A 233 -4.89 9.77 3.44
C ILE A 233 -5.59 8.52 4.01
N PRO A 234 -5.76 7.39 3.27
CA PRO A 234 -6.45 6.21 3.78
C PRO A 234 -5.73 5.56 4.96
N HIS A 235 -4.39 5.67 5.00
CA HIS A 235 -3.59 5.17 6.11
C HIS A 235 -3.79 6.03 7.36
N ARG A 236 -3.76 7.35 7.22
CA ARG A 236 -3.99 8.30 8.30
C ARG A 236 -5.42 8.24 8.83
N GLU A 237 -6.42 8.02 7.98
CA GLU A 237 -7.81 7.74 8.41
C GLU A 237 -7.89 6.47 9.27
N PHE A 238 -7.14 5.43 8.90
CA PHE A 238 -7.10 4.20 9.67
C PHE A 238 -6.35 4.35 11.00
N PHE A 239 -5.19 4.98 11.00
CA PHE A 239 -4.37 5.13 12.22
C PHE A 239 -4.74 6.36 13.07
N GLY A 240 -5.55 7.26 12.54
CA GLY A 240 -6.06 8.46 13.20
C GLY A 240 -5.13 9.67 13.17
N ARG A 241 -3.92 9.55 12.59
CA ARG A 241 -2.95 10.67 12.44
C ARG A 241 -1.77 10.32 11.53
N GLU A 242 -0.92 11.32 11.30
CA GLU A 242 0.43 11.18 10.76
C GLU A 242 1.44 10.74 11.84
N PHE A 243 2.36 9.83 11.46
CA PHE A 243 3.47 9.37 12.30
C PHE A 243 4.82 9.78 11.69
N SER A 244 5.71 10.31 12.53
CA SER A 244 7.06 10.73 12.11
C SER A 244 8.15 9.73 12.52
N TYR A 245 9.33 9.84 11.91
CA TYR A 245 10.48 8.95 12.18
C TYR A 245 10.94 8.95 13.64
N PHE A 246 10.80 10.09 14.34
CA PHE A 246 11.31 10.26 15.71
C PHE A 246 10.31 9.82 16.78
N GLU A 247 9.12 9.39 16.39
CA GLU A 247 8.14 8.90 17.34
C GLU A 247 8.47 7.46 17.75
N ASP A 248 8.57 7.27 19.06
CA ASP A 248 8.68 5.95 19.64
C ASP A 248 7.32 5.25 19.62
N SER A 249 7.36 3.92 19.48
CA SER A 249 6.27 2.97 19.68
C SER A 249 5.44 3.21 20.94
N THR A 250 6.03 3.86 21.96
CA THR A 250 5.35 4.32 23.17
C THR A 250 4.14 5.21 22.87
N LYS A 251 4.22 6.11 21.87
CA LYS A 251 3.09 6.99 21.50
C LYS A 251 1.87 6.24 20.95
N LEU A 252 2.09 5.18 20.16
CA LEU A 252 0.99 4.32 19.68
C LEU A 252 0.21 3.72 20.84
N LYS A 253 0.94 3.29 21.87
CA LYS A 253 0.36 2.67 23.06
C LYS A 253 -0.38 3.70 23.91
N GLU A 254 0.22 4.88 24.12
CA GLU A 254 -0.40 5.99 24.86
C GLU A 254 -1.71 6.47 24.21
N GLU A 255 -1.74 6.54 22.88
CA GLU A 255 -2.93 6.94 22.12
C GLU A 255 -3.94 5.80 21.94
N GLY A 256 -3.63 4.59 22.42
CA GLY A 256 -4.51 3.43 22.31
C GLY A 256 -4.66 2.90 20.87
N VAL A 257 -3.73 3.23 19.97
CA VAL A 257 -3.73 2.77 18.59
C VAL A 257 -3.22 1.32 18.55
N ASP A 258 -4.15 0.38 18.41
CA ASP A 258 -3.86 -1.04 18.30
C ASP A 258 -4.75 -1.70 17.24
N PRO A 259 -4.30 -1.74 15.97
CA PRO A 259 -5.01 -2.44 14.90
C PRO A 259 -5.38 -3.90 15.21
N LEU A 260 -4.54 -4.63 15.95
CA LEU A 260 -4.73 -6.05 16.22
C LEU A 260 -5.49 -6.33 17.52
N ASN A 261 -5.88 -5.31 18.28
CA ASN A 261 -6.75 -5.50 19.43
C ASN A 261 -8.03 -6.26 19.00
N PRO A 262 -8.49 -7.29 19.76
CA PRO A 262 -9.71 -8.02 19.44
C PRO A 262 -10.93 -7.14 19.14
N GLY A 263 -11.06 -5.99 19.82
CA GLY A 263 -12.13 -5.01 19.56
C GLY A 263 -12.02 -4.26 18.23
N ASN A 264 -10.84 -4.24 17.60
CA ASN A 264 -10.55 -3.52 16.36
C ASN A 264 -10.48 -4.43 15.12
N LEU A 265 -10.68 -5.74 15.26
CA LEU A 265 -10.46 -6.70 14.17
C LEU A 265 -11.35 -6.47 12.94
N GLU A 266 -12.57 -5.96 13.12
CA GLU A 266 -13.43 -5.57 12.00
C GLU A 266 -12.86 -4.37 11.24
N ARG A 267 -12.45 -3.32 11.96
CA ARG A 267 -11.79 -2.14 11.37
C ARG A 267 -10.50 -2.54 10.65
N LEU A 268 -9.70 -3.43 11.23
CA LEU A 268 -8.49 -3.97 10.60
C LEU A 268 -8.82 -4.75 9.32
N ARG A 269 -9.85 -5.61 9.33
CA ARG A 269 -10.28 -6.36 8.14
C ARG A 269 -10.62 -5.42 6.98
N ASP A 270 -11.37 -4.36 7.27
CA ASP A 270 -11.81 -3.41 6.25
C ASP A 270 -10.63 -2.60 5.71
N TYR A 271 -9.67 -2.23 6.56
CA TYR A 271 -8.43 -1.60 6.15
C TYR A 271 -7.53 -2.52 5.31
N LEU A 272 -7.36 -3.78 5.68
CA LEU A 272 -6.60 -4.74 4.87
C LEU A 272 -7.24 -4.98 3.50
N LYS A 273 -8.58 -4.98 3.44
CA LYS A 273 -9.32 -5.02 2.19
C LYS A 273 -9.07 -3.77 1.35
N LEU A 274 -9.04 -2.60 1.98
CA LEU A 274 -8.68 -1.34 1.32
C LEU A 274 -7.27 -1.42 0.71
N CYS A 275 -6.26 -1.82 1.49
CA CYS A 275 -4.89 -1.96 1.00
C CYS A 275 -4.81 -2.94 -0.16
N TRP A 276 -5.44 -4.11 -0.06
CA TRP A 276 -5.50 -5.09 -1.14
C TRP A 276 -6.12 -4.51 -2.42
N ASN A 277 -7.22 -3.77 -2.29
CA ASN A 277 -7.87 -3.13 -3.43
C ASN A 277 -6.98 -2.06 -4.09
N HIS A 278 -6.13 -1.36 -3.32
CA HIS A 278 -5.15 -0.44 -3.91
C HIS A 278 -4.15 -1.18 -4.78
N LEU A 279 -3.64 -2.34 -4.34
CA LEU A 279 -2.73 -3.17 -5.15
C LEU A 279 -3.41 -3.63 -6.45
N VAL A 280 -4.62 -4.16 -6.34
CA VAL A 280 -5.42 -4.66 -7.47
C VAL A 280 -5.67 -3.56 -8.50
N ARG A 281 -6.19 -2.41 -8.04
CA ARG A 281 -6.50 -1.28 -8.92
C ARG A 281 -5.26 -0.68 -9.54
N SER A 282 -4.17 -0.56 -8.76
CA SER A 282 -2.92 -0.05 -9.31
C SER A 282 -2.34 -0.97 -10.39
N HIS A 283 -2.48 -2.29 -10.23
CA HIS A 283 -2.09 -3.25 -11.25
C HIS A 283 -2.93 -3.13 -12.53
N VAL A 284 -4.26 -3.00 -12.38
CA VAL A 284 -5.18 -2.76 -13.52
C VAL A 284 -4.79 -1.50 -14.29
N VAL A 285 -4.61 -0.39 -13.58
CA VAL A 285 -4.32 0.92 -14.18
C VAL A 285 -2.94 0.92 -14.86
N ALA A 286 -1.92 0.31 -14.24
CA ALA A 286 -0.60 0.17 -14.84
C ALA A 286 -0.65 -0.65 -16.15
N LYS A 287 -1.33 -1.80 -16.13
CA LYS A 287 -1.48 -2.64 -17.33
C LYS A 287 -2.22 -1.92 -18.46
N GLU A 288 -3.30 -1.21 -18.13
CA GLU A 288 -4.05 -0.45 -19.14
C GLU A 288 -3.18 0.65 -19.76
N ALA A 289 -2.29 1.27 -18.98
CA ALA A 289 -1.30 2.24 -19.45
C ALA A 289 -0.10 1.61 -20.20
N GLY A 290 -0.11 0.29 -20.43
CA GLY A 290 0.98 -0.43 -21.10
C GLY A 290 2.22 -0.64 -20.24
N LEU A 291 2.06 -0.62 -18.91
CA LEU A 291 3.14 -0.81 -17.94
C LEU A 291 2.98 -2.14 -17.19
N ASP A 292 4.11 -2.68 -16.76
CA ASP A 292 4.15 -3.85 -15.89
C ASP A 292 4.86 -3.47 -14.60
N ILE A 293 4.19 -3.68 -13.47
CA ILE A 293 4.77 -3.45 -12.15
C ILE A 293 5.53 -4.72 -11.78
N ASP A 294 6.81 -4.60 -11.46
CA ASP A 294 7.63 -5.71 -10.94
C ASP A 294 7.24 -6.03 -9.49
N TRP A 295 6.04 -6.59 -9.33
CA TRP A 295 5.48 -6.96 -8.04
C TRP A 295 6.34 -7.98 -7.32
N GLU A 296 7.04 -8.86 -8.04
CA GLU A 296 7.94 -9.84 -7.44
C GLU A 296 9.06 -9.13 -6.65
N SER A 297 9.70 -8.15 -7.28
CA SER A 297 10.73 -7.34 -6.64
C SER A 297 10.18 -6.50 -5.49
N TYR A 298 9.01 -5.87 -5.66
CA TYR A 298 8.38 -5.11 -4.58
C TYR A 298 8.05 -6.00 -3.37
N ILE A 299 7.40 -7.15 -3.57
CA ILE A 299 7.05 -8.06 -2.47
C ILE A 299 8.31 -8.55 -1.75
N LYS A 300 9.36 -8.95 -2.48
CA LYS A 300 10.63 -9.40 -1.86
C LYS A 300 11.29 -8.28 -1.07
N THR A 301 11.35 -7.09 -1.65
CA THR A 301 11.92 -5.90 -1.01
C THR A 301 11.17 -5.54 0.26
N GLU A 302 9.84 -5.45 0.21
CA GLU A 302 9.02 -5.09 1.37
C GLU A 302 9.09 -6.14 2.49
N ILE A 303 9.06 -7.43 2.13
CA ILE A 303 9.28 -8.51 3.09
C ILE A 303 10.65 -8.34 3.74
N SER A 304 11.72 -8.15 2.97
CA SER A 304 13.08 -7.96 3.52
C SER A 304 13.16 -6.74 4.46
N TRP A 305 12.58 -5.62 4.03
CA TRP A 305 12.63 -4.32 4.72
C TRP A 305 11.88 -4.32 6.06
N LEU A 306 10.76 -5.02 6.16
CA LEU A 306 9.93 -5.11 7.36
C LEU A 306 10.49 -6.06 8.44
N ILE A 307 11.31 -7.02 8.02
CA ILE A 307 11.60 -8.24 8.79
C ILE A 307 13.08 -8.28 9.21
N SER A 308 14.00 -7.80 8.37
CA SER A 308 15.44 -7.88 8.63
C SER A 308 16.01 -6.62 9.30
N TYR A 309 16.81 -6.80 10.36
CA TYR A 309 17.62 -5.74 10.95
C TYR A 309 18.99 -5.73 10.28
N GLY A 310 19.34 -4.64 9.60
CA GLY A 310 20.70 -4.41 9.14
C GLY A 310 21.21 -5.47 8.14
N SER A 311 20.66 -5.48 6.95
CA SER A 311 21.37 -5.82 5.71
C SER A 311 20.41 -5.54 4.57
N PHE A 312 20.85 -4.74 3.61
CA PHE A 312 20.58 -5.11 2.22
C PHE A 312 21.09 -6.55 2.12
N VAL A 313 20.21 -7.53 2.34
CA VAL A 313 20.45 -8.86 1.80
C VAL A 313 20.42 -8.59 0.32
N GLU A 314 21.60 -8.52 -0.28
CA GLU A 314 21.80 -8.52 -1.72
C GLU A 314 20.96 -9.67 -2.29
N PHE A 315 19.73 -9.35 -2.70
CA PHE A 315 19.02 -10.10 -3.72
C PHE A 315 19.45 -9.52 -5.05
N TYR A 316 20.72 -9.72 -5.39
CA TYR A 316 21.29 -9.63 -6.73
C TYR A 316 22.47 -10.60 -6.80
#